data_AF-A0A7J0E132-F1
#
_entry.id   AF-A0A7J0E132-F1
#
_cell.length_a   1.000
_cell.length_b   1.000
_cell.length_c   1.000
_cell.angle_alpha   90.00
_cell.angle_beta   90.00
_cell.angle_gamma   90.00
#
_symmetry.space_group_name_H-M   'P 1'
#
loop_
_entity.id
_entity.type
_entity.pdbx_description
1 polymer ?
#
loop_
_entity_poly.entity_id
_entity_poly.type
_entity_poly.pdbx_seq_one_letter_code
_entity_poly.pdbx_strand_id
1 'polypeptide(L)'
;MWTAKQNKLFENALAIYDQDTPERWANIARAVGGGKMVEDVKRHYEALVEDVKQIESGRVPFPYHNNNKPSGTGSSKAPRVMDEEYSDLP
;
A
#
# COMPACT_ATOMS: atom_id res chain seq x y z
N MET A 1 -11.02 -9.59 -11.75
CA MET A 1 -9.57 -9.53 -11.44
C MET A 1 -9.06 -8.12 -11.72
N TRP A 2 -8.25 -7.56 -10.81
CA TRP A 2 -7.64 -6.24 -10.93
C TRP A 2 -6.21 -6.35 -11.44
N THR A 3 -5.86 -5.58 -12.47
CA THR A 3 -4.47 -5.44 -12.91
C THR A 3 -3.76 -4.36 -12.10
N ALA A 4 -2.41 -4.39 -12.07
CA ALA A 4 -1.63 -3.34 -11.40
C ALA A 4 -1.97 -1.93 -11.92
N LYS A 5 -2.17 -1.78 -13.24
CA LYS A 5 -2.59 -0.52 -13.85
C LYS A 5 -3.98 -0.08 -13.36
N GLN A 6 -4.95 -1.00 -13.30
CA GLN A 6 -6.28 -0.68 -12.81
C GLN A 6 -6.25 -0.31 -11.33
N ASN A 7 -5.48 -1.02 -10.51
CA ASN A 7 -5.34 -0.73 -9.09
C ASN A 7 -4.75 0.68 -8.86
N LYS A 8 -3.69 1.03 -9.61
CA LYS A 8 -3.10 2.37 -9.54
C LYS A 8 -4.10 3.46 -9.93
N LEU A 9 -4.91 3.24 -10.98
CA LEU A 9 -5.96 4.19 -11.37
C LEU A 9 -7.05 4.31 -10.30
N PHE A 10 -7.38 3.20 -9.63
CA PHE A 10 -8.35 3.18 -8.53
C PHE A 10 -7.85 3.98 -7.32
N GLU A 11 -6.62 3.77 -6.88
CA GLU A 11 -6.01 4.53 -5.79
C GLU A 11 -5.96 6.03 -6.10
N ASN A 12 -5.54 6.40 -7.31
CA ASN A 12 -5.56 7.79 -7.76
C ASN A 12 -6.98 8.37 -7.77
N ALA A 13 -7.96 7.60 -8.22
CA ALA A 13 -9.34 8.03 -8.24
C ALA A 13 -9.94 8.21 -6.83
N LEU A 14 -9.55 7.37 -5.86
CA LEU A 14 -9.95 7.56 -4.46
C LEU A 14 -9.43 8.88 -3.86
N ALA A 15 -8.26 9.35 -4.31
CA ALA A 15 -7.70 10.63 -3.89
C ALA A 15 -8.41 11.84 -4.52
N ILE A 16 -8.96 11.69 -5.73
CA ILE A 16 -9.69 12.74 -6.45
C ILE A 16 -11.15 12.82 -5.99
N TYR A 17 -11.79 11.67 -5.82
CA TYR A 17 -13.20 11.56 -5.44
C TYR A 17 -13.27 11.14 -3.97
N ASP A 18 -13.43 12.13 -3.09
CA ASP A 18 -13.58 11.95 -1.65
C ASP A 18 -14.95 11.35 -1.27
N GLN A 19 -15.22 11.21 0.03
CA GLN A 19 -16.46 10.60 0.53
C GLN A 19 -17.72 11.42 0.23
N ASP A 20 -17.59 12.74 0.09
CA ASP A 20 -18.71 13.66 -0.12
C ASP A 20 -19.02 13.87 -1.61
N THR A 21 -18.16 13.38 -2.50
CA THR A 21 -18.35 13.43 -3.94
C THR A 21 -19.66 12.71 -4.35
N PRO A 22 -20.62 13.40 -4.98
CA PRO A 22 -21.81 12.74 -5.53
C PRO A 22 -21.42 11.70 -6.59
N GLU A 23 -22.12 10.56 -6.61
CA GLU A 23 -21.83 9.47 -7.55
C GLU A 23 -20.36 9.00 -7.51
N ARG A 24 -19.69 9.14 -6.35
CA ARG A 24 -18.27 8.78 -6.13
C ARG A 24 -17.87 7.49 -6.83
N TRP A 25 -18.62 6.41 -6.59
CA TRP A 25 -18.30 5.09 -7.11
C TRP A 25 -18.44 4.98 -8.63
N ALA A 26 -19.43 5.66 -9.22
CA ALA A 26 -19.59 5.71 -10.68
C ALA A 26 -18.46 6.50 -11.33
N ASN A 27 -18.02 7.59 -10.70
CA ASN A 27 -16.88 8.37 -11.15
C ASN A 27 -15.57 7.58 -11.08
N ILE A 28 -15.34 6.84 -9.99
CA ILE A 28 -14.17 5.96 -9.87
C ILE A 28 -14.21 4.84 -10.91
N ALA A 29 -15.37 4.18 -11.10
CA ALA A 29 -15.51 3.13 -12.12
C ALA A 29 -15.17 3.65 -13.53
N ARG A 30 -15.65 4.85 -13.87
CA ARG A 30 -15.32 5.52 -15.13
C ARG A 30 -13.84 5.87 -15.25
N ALA A 31 -13.20 6.35 -14.17
CA ALA A 31 -11.79 6.71 -14.16
C ALA A 31 -10.85 5.49 -14.29
N VAL A 32 -11.20 4.37 -13.65
CA VAL A 32 -10.47 3.10 -13.78
C VAL A 32 -10.63 2.52 -15.19
N GLY A 33 -11.84 2.63 -15.76
CA GLY A 33 -12.15 2.14 -17.09
C GLY A 33 -12.06 0.61 -17.20
N GLY A 34 -11.94 0.11 -18.44
CA GLY A 34 -11.76 -1.32 -18.70
C GLY A 34 -12.95 -2.19 -18.24
N GLY A 35 -14.17 -1.64 -18.31
CA GLY A 35 -15.41 -2.36 -18.00
C GLY A 35 -15.68 -2.63 -16.53
N LYS A 36 -14.97 -1.99 -15.60
CA LYS A 36 -15.26 -2.11 -14.16
C LYS A 36 -16.61 -1.50 -13.83
N MET A 37 -17.45 -2.27 -13.14
CA MET A 37 -18.75 -1.79 -12.66
C MET A 37 -18.62 -1.14 -11.28
N VAL A 38 -19.62 -0.34 -10.90
CA VAL A 38 -19.71 0.28 -9.58
C VAL A 38 -19.57 -0.75 -8.46
N GLU A 39 -20.17 -1.93 -8.64
CA GLU A 39 -20.14 -3.02 -7.66
C GLU A 39 -18.74 -3.61 -7.51
N ASP A 40 -17.95 -3.67 -8.59
CA ASP A 40 -16.56 -4.15 -8.53
C ASP A 40 -15.66 -3.17 -7.77
N VAL A 41 -15.89 -1.88 -7.98
CA VAL A 41 -15.16 -0.81 -7.28
C VAL A 41 -15.49 -0.83 -5.78
N LYS A 42 -16.77 -0.97 -5.41
CA LYS A 42 -17.18 -1.07 -4.01
C LYS A 42 -16.57 -2.29 -3.31
N ARG A 43 -16.66 -3.48 -3.92
CA ARG A 43 -16.04 -4.70 -3.37
C ARG A 43 -14.53 -4.56 -3.18
N HIS A 44 -13.85 -3.93 -4.15
CA HIS A 44 -12.41 -3.71 -4.07
C HIS A 44 -12.04 -2.72 -2.97
N TYR A 45 -12.85 -1.67 -2.79
CA TYR A 45 -12.70 -0.73 -1.70
C TYR A 45 -12.93 -1.37 -0.33
N GLU A 46 -13.95 -2.21 -0.18
CA GLU A 46 -14.22 -2.93 1.07
C GLU A 46 -13.05 -3.85 1.46
N ALA A 47 -12.47 -4.56 0.49
CA ALA A 47 -11.27 -5.37 0.72
C ALA A 47 -10.08 -4.50 1.18
N LEU A 48 -9.84 -3.36 0.53
CA LEU A 48 -8.79 -2.42 0.93
C LEU A 48 -9.00 -1.90 2.36
N VAL A 49 -10.23 -1.56 2.73
CA VAL A 49 -10.56 -1.10 4.09
C VAL A 49 -10.31 -2.21 5.11
N GLU A 50 -10.64 -3.44 4.79
CA GLU A 50 -10.37 -4.58 5.68
C GLU A 50 -8.86 -4.82 5.84
N ASP A 51 -8.09 -4.78 4.75
CA ASP A 51 -6.64 -4.91 4.81
C ASP A 51 -6.00 -3.84 5.68
N VAL A 52 -6.41 -2.57 5.54
CA VAL A 52 -5.95 -1.46 6.40
C VAL A 52 -6.27 -1.73 7.87
N LYS A 53 -7.50 -2.17 8.20
CA LYS A 53 -7.88 -2.52 9.58
C LYS A 53 -7.03 -3.66 10.15
N GLN A 54 -6.70 -4.66 9.34
CA GLN A 54 -5.85 -5.78 9.79
C GLN A 54 -4.41 -5.31 10.06
N ILE A 55 -3.88 -4.38 9.25
CA ILE A 55 -2.57 -3.76 9.49
C ILE A 55 -2.60 -2.92 10.78
N GLU A 56 -3.60 -2.05 10.94
CA GLU A 56 -3.74 -1.16 12.11
C GLU A 56 -3.98 -1.91 13.42
N SER A 57 -4.70 -3.04 13.37
CA SER A 57 -4.92 -3.90 14.53
C SER A 57 -3.71 -4.76 14.92
N GLY A 58 -2.56 -4.61 14.23
CA GLY A 58 -1.33 -5.35 14.51
C GLY A 58 -1.43 -6.84 14.18
N ARG A 59 -2.42 -7.23 13.37
CA ARG A 59 -2.68 -8.63 12.98
C ARG A 59 -1.88 -9.07 11.76
N VAL A 60 -1.23 -8.12 11.07
CA VAL A 60 -0.22 -8.42 10.07
C VAL A 60 1.14 -8.47 10.76
N PRO A 61 1.78 -9.66 10.91
CA PRO A 61 3.13 -9.71 11.44
C PRO A 61 4.06 -8.97 10.48
N PHE A 62 4.62 -7.85 10.93
CA PHE A 62 5.67 -7.17 10.19
C PHE A 62 6.88 -8.12 10.08
N PRO A 63 7.47 -8.31 8.88
CA PRO A 63 8.57 -9.25 8.67
C PRO A 63 9.88 -8.90 9.43
N TYR A 64 9.89 -7.83 10.23
CA TYR A 64 11.08 -7.38 10.97
C TYR A 64 10.76 -6.88 12.38
N HIS A 65 10.27 -7.74 13.27
CA HIS A 65 10.31 -7.48 14.72
C HIS A 65 11.01 -8.63 15.45
N ASN A 66 12.34 -8.70 15.29
CA ASN A 66 13.18 -9.49 16.20
C ASN A 66 14.03 -8.53 17.04
N ASN A 67 13.37 -7.79 17.93
CA ASN A 67 14.03 -6.96 18.96
C ASN A 67 14.16 -7.68 20.30
N ASN A 68 14.26 -9.01 20.30
CA ASN A 68 14.75 -9.72 21.48
C ASN A 68 16.27 -9.55 21.54
N LYS A 69 16.74 -8.45 22.15
CA LYS A 69 18.06 -8.43 22.76
C LYS A 69 17.99 -9.05 24.16
N PRO A 70 18.62 -10.21 24.38
CA PRO A 70 19.38 -10.44 25.60
C PRO A 70 20.86 -10.13 25.32
N SER A 71 21.44 -9.42 26.28
CA SER A 71 22.84 -9.04 26.39
C SER A 71 23.83 -10.19 26.17
N GLY A 72 24.96 -9.90 25.53
CA GLY A 72 26.24 -10.52 25.90
C GLY A 72 27.05 -11.14 24.76
N THR A 73 28.25 -10.56 24.58
CA THR A 73 29.50 -11.21 24.14
C THR A 73 29.82 -11.22 22.64
N GLY A 74 30.85 -10.44 22.30
CA GLY A 74 31.96 -10.99 21.50
C GLY A 74 32.14 -10.48 20.07
N SER A 75 33.20 -9.69 19.91
CA SER A 75 34.11 -9.66 18.75
C SER A 75 33.78 -8.75 17.56
N SER A 76 34.47 -7.62 17.61
CA SER A 76 34.85 -6.69 16.54
C SER A 76 35.21 -7.29 15.18
N LYS A 77 34.57 -6.77 14.12
CA LYS A 77 35.18 -6.04 12.98
C LYS A 77 34.12 -5.85 11.88
N ALA A 78 33.79 -4.60 11.56
CA ALA A 78 33.05 -4.25 10.34
C ALA A 78 34.01 -3.58 9.36
N PRO A 79 34.17 -4.08 8.11
CA PRO A 79 34.60 -3.23 7.02
C PRO A 79 33.43 -2.35 6.55
N ARG A 80 33.82 -1.23 5.95
CA ARG A 80 33.12 0.03 5.78
C ARG A 80 32.61 0.16 4.34
N VAL A 81 31.55 0.95 4.17
CA VAL A 81 31.10 1.63 2.94
C VAL A 81 30.23 0.83 1.96
N MET A 82 28.98 1.29 1.78
CA MET A 82 28.34 1.52 0.47
C MET A 82 27.38 2.71 0.62
N ASP A 83 27.92 3.93 0.56
CA ASP A 83 27.17 5.15 0.24
C ASP A 83 27.29 5.36 -1.27
N GLU A 84 26.36 4.84 -2.09
CA GLU A 84 26.34 5.10 -3.53
C GLU A 84 25.03 4.62 -4.22
N GLU A 85 23.87 5.09 -3.77
CA GLU A 85 22.64 4.95 -4.60
C GLU A 85 21.61 6.06 -4.31
N TYR A 86 22.06 7.31 -4.31
CA TYR A 86 21.14 8.47 -4.27
C TYR A 86 21.68 9.68 -5.06
N SER A 87 22.42 9.42 -6.15
CA SER A 87 23.05 10.46 -6.96
C SER A 87 22.42 10.72 -8.33
N ASP A 88 21.35 10.02 -8.74
CA ASP A 88 20.73 10.23 -10.06
C ASP A 88 19.20 10.18 -10.03
N LEU A 89 18.59 11.15 -9.34
CA LEU A 89 17.21 11.53 -9.61
C LEU A 89 17.20 12.75 -10.55
N PRO A 90 16.54 12.68 -11.72
CA PRO A 90 16.31 13.86 -12.55
C PRO A 90 15.32 14.84 -11.89
#